data_AF-A0A6V7IWK4-F1
#
_entry.id   AF-A0A6V7IWK4-F1
#
_cell.length_a   1.000
_cell.length_b   1.000
_cell.length_c   1.000
_cell.angle_alpha   90.00
_cell.angle_beta   90.00
_cell.angle_gamma   90.00
#
_symmetry.space_group_name_H-M   'P 1'
#
loop_
_entity.id
_entity.type
_entity.pdbx_description
1 polymer ?
#
loop_
_entity_poly.entity_id
_entity_poly.type
_entity_poly.pdbx_seq_one_letter_code
_entity_poly.pdbx_strand_id
1 'polypeptide(L)' 'NFLCKCKDGFTGDGEVHCEDVDECQFEGTCGNNAYCHNTIGNYTCNCHEGFTGDPYKS' A
#
# COMPACT_ATOMS: atom_id res chain seq x y z
N ASN A 1 -15.55 -1.01 -26.39
CA ASN A 1 -15.30 0.12 -25.48
C ASN A 1 -14.12 -0.26 -24.61
N PHE A 2 -12.98 0.40 -24.74
CA PHE A 2 -11.81 0.16 -23.88
C PHE A 2 -11.71 1.34 -22.93
N LEU A 3 -11.98 1.11 -21.66
CA LEU A 3 -11.82 2.12 -20.60
C LEU A 3 -10.38 2.04 -20.09
N CYS A 4 -9.72 3.19 -20.00
CA CYS A 4 -8.43 3.28 -19.33
C CYS A 4 -8.63 3.05 -17.82
N LYS A 5 -7.61 2.46 -17.18
CA LYS A 5 -7.56 2.30 -15.72
C LYS A 5 -6.26 2.88 -15.20
N CYS A 6 -6.28 3.33 -13.95
CA CYS A 6 -5.05 3.67 -13.26
C CYS A 6 -4.11 2.47 -13.15
N LYS A 7 -2.82 2.75 -12.99
CA LYS A 7 -1.82 1.72 -12.67
C LYS A 7 -2.14 1.12 -11.30
N ASP A 8 -1.62 -0.09 -11.06
CA ASP A 8 -1.75 -0.72 -9.75
C ASP A 8 -1.10 0.19 -8.68
N GLY A 9 -1.74 0.29 -7.51
CA GLY A 9 -1.38 1.25 -6.45
C GLY A 9 -1.99 2.65 -6.60
N PHE A 10 -2.84 2.87 -7.62
CA PHE A 10 -3.49 4.16 -7.86
C PHE A 10 -5.00 4.03 -8.07
N THR A 11 -5.76 5.06 -7.72
CA THR A 11 -7.21 5.16 -7.89
C THR A 11 -7.61 6.45 -8.60
N GLY A 12 -8.74 6.44 -9.31
CA GLY A 12 -9.24 7.61 -10.03
C GLY A 12 -9.99 7.27 -11.32
N ASP A 13 -10.03 8.22 -12.25
CA ASP A 13 -10.77 8.09 -13.52
C ASP A 13 -10.04 7.27 -14.59
N GLY A 14 -8.75 6.97 -14.38
CA GLY A 14 -7.94 6.15 -15.27
C GLY A 14 -7.47 6.86 -16.54
N GLU A 15 -7.85 8.11 -16.79
CA GLU A 15 -7.46 8.89 -17.97
C GLU A 15 -6.58 10.09 -17.62
N VAL A 16 -7.02 10.94 -16.70
CA VAL A 16 -6.37 12.21 -16.35
C VAL A 16 -6.03 12.25 -14.86
N HIS A 17 -6.85 11.58 -14.04
CA HIS A 17 -6.75 11.61 -12.60
C HIS A 17 -6.46 10.22 -12.06
N CYS A 18 -5.23 10.04 -11.59
CA CYS A 18 -4.80 8.87 -10.83
C CYS A 18 -4.02 9.36 -9.60
N GLU A 19 -4.60 9.12 -8.43
CA GLU A 19 -4.01 9.44 -7.14
C GLU A 19 -3.47 8.18 -6.48
N ASP A 20 -2.43 8.36 -5.69
CA ASP A 20 -1.82 7.30 -4.90
C ASP A 20 -2.83 6.71 -3.92
N VAL A 21 -2.91 5.38 -3.85
CA VAL A 21 -3.71 4.71 -2.81
C VAL A 21 -2.84 4.58 -1.58
N ASP A 22 -3.24 5.20 -0.48
CA ASP A 22 -2.55 5.02 0.80
C ASP A 22 -2.94 3.66 1.40
N GLU A 23 -2.17 2.61 1.08
CA GLU A 23 -2.50 1.26 1.58
C GLU A 23 -2.37 1.14 3.10
N CYS A 24 -1.67 2.05 3.76
CA CYS A 24 -1.51 2.06 5.21
C CYS A 24 -2.78 2.46 5.96
N GLN A 25 -3.80 2.95 5.26
CA GLN A 25 -5.12 3.22 5.85
C GLN A 25 -5.98 1.96 6.00
N PHE A 26 -5.56 0.84 5.40
CA PHE A 26 -6.27 -0.43 5.54
C PHE A 26 -5.69 -1.27 6.68
N GLU A 27 -6.58 -1.81 7.50
CA GLU A 27 -6.24 -2.74 8.57
C GLU A 27 -5.64 -4.03 7.98
N GLY A 28 -4.57 -4.53 8.58
CA GLY A 28 -3.91 -5.77 8.15
C GLY A 28 -2.99 -5.63 6.93
N THR A 29 -2.72 -4.42 6.45
CA THR A 29 -1.75 -4.16 5.37
C THR A 29 -0.34 -4.66 5.72
N CYS A 30 0.06 -4.54 6.99
CA CYS A 30 1.29 -5.10 7.52
C CYS A 30 1.01 -6.20 8.55
N GLY A 31 2.02 -7.05 8.75
CA GLY A 31 2.00 -8.10 9.76
C GLY A 31 1.96 -7.55 11.18
N ASN A 32 1.64 -8.41 12.14
CA ASN A 32 1.62 -8.06 13.56
C ASN A 32 2.96 -7.46 14.02
N ASN A 33 2.90 -6.38 14.81
CA ASN A 33 4.08 -5.64 15.30
C ASN A 33 4.98 -5.07 14.18
N ALA A 34 4.40 -4.70 13.04
CA ALA A 34 5.06 -3.92 12.01
C ALA A 34 4.33 -2.59 11.77
N TYR A 35 5.08 -1.55 11.41
CA TYR A 35 4.54 -0.28 10.96
C TYR A 35 4.51 -0.22 9.43
N CYS A 36 3.46 0.42 8.91
CA CYS A 36 3.30 0.69 7.50
C CYS A 36 3.86 2.08 7.15
N HIS A 37 4.52 2.19 6.00
CA HIS A 37 4.95 3.45 5.41
C HIS A 37 4.48 3.51 3.96
N ASN A 38 3.57 4.46 3.69
CA ASN A 38 3.03 4.67 2.35
C ASN A 38 4.09 5.26 1.41
N THR A 39 4.12 4.81 0.17
CA THR A 39 5.00 5.28 -0.89
C THR A 39 4.21 5.50 -2.17
N ILE A 40 4.76 6.25 -3.13
CA ILE A 40 4.01 6.49 -4.38
C ILE A 40 3.87 5.18 -5.18
N GLY A 41 2.65 4.70 -5.30
CA GLY A 41 2.21 3.50 -5.99
C GLY A 41 2.38 2.20 -5.22
N ASN A 42 2.71 2.24 -3.91
CA ASN A 42 2.90 1.06 -3.07
C ASN A 42 3.05 1.43 -1.57
N TYR A 43 3.33 0.46 -0.72
CA TYR A 43 3.68 0.64 0.67
C TYR A 43 4.88 -0.21 1.07
N THR A 44 5.46 0.10 2.23
CA THR A 44 6.48 -0.74 2.87
C THR A 44 6.10 -1.06 4.29
N CYS A 45 6.31 -2.30 4.71
CA CYS A 45 6.14 -2.75 6.08
C CYS A 45 7.49 -3.00 6.73
N ASN A 46 7.64 -2.56 7.99
CA ASN A 46 8.86 -2.77 8.77
C ASN A 46 8.50 -3.19 10.19
N CYS A 47 9.19 -4.19 10.74
CA CYS A 47 8.99 -4.59 12.13
C CYS A 47 9.30 -3.43 13.09
N HIS A 48 8.54 -3.32 14.18
CA HIS A 48 8.90 -2.44 15.28
C HIS A 48 10.25 -2.82 15.89
N GLU A 49 10.88 -1.86 16.56
CA GLU A 49 12.16 -2.09 17.25
C GLU A 49 12.04 -3.27 18.22
N GLY A 50 13.01 -4.19 18.16
CA GLY A 50 13.03 -5.41 18.96
C GLY A 50 12.21 -6.59 18.40
N PHE A 51 11.47 -6.41 17.30
CA PHE A 51 10.76 -7.49 16.61
C PHE A 51 11.51 -7.97 15.37
N THR A 52 11.36 -9.24 15.03
CA THR A 52 11.98 -9.87 13.84
C THR A 52 10.98 -10.81 13.18
N GLY A 53 11.08 -10.99 11.86
CA GLY A 53 10.15 -11.80 11.07
C GLY A 53 9.90 -11.20 9.69
N ASP A 54 8.86 -11.69 9.02
CA ASP A 54 8.37 -11.10 7.78
C ASP A 54 7.35 -10.00 8.12
N PRO A 55 7.65 -8.71 7.85
CA PRO A 55 6.78 -7.61 8.24
C PRO A 55 5.47 -7.56 7.43
N TYR A 56 5.31 -8.41 6.41
CA TYR A 56 4.09 -8.54 5.61
C TYR A 56 3.23 -9.75 6.00
N LYS A 57 3.69 -10.58 6.95
CA LYS A 57 2.97 -11.78 7.38
C LYS A 57 2.72 -11.76 8.89
N SER A 58 1.50 -12.14 9.26
CA SER A 58 1.05 -12.27 10.65
C SER A 58 1.23 -13.68 11.19
#